data_AF-A0A836XBL1-F1
#
_entry.id   AF-A0A836XBL1-F1
#
_cell.length_a   1.000
_cell.length_b   1.000
_cell.length_c   1.000
_cell.angle_alpha   90.00
_cell.angle_beta   90.00
_cell.angle_gamma   90.00
#
_symmetry.space_group_name_H-M   'P 1'
#
loop_
_entity.id
_entity.type
_entity.pdbx_description
1 polymer ?
#
loop_
_entity_poly.entity_id
_entity_poly.type
_entity_poly.pdbx_seq_one_letter_code
_entity_poly.pdbx_strand_id
1 'polypeptide(L)'
;MVFSYREGYEQEIAKSEEKLQRARADYKRSYASLLTNEGGNETELKRQYLEAHNAYVLQLRATNAITECYQTHCLPGLLGEIAEVYEELCGLACKCIAGISEAAYERTSEQAKRYQNVGKDAQTVLPINDLQILARNLSVNATPRKPVRRLFVALSRPEQVPIEKATQIPQLRDELVPTGISTLPLMEELKREHDSLTQKIGRLQDALDTLIRMQRKSAEGNLYTKVAELQENISMKRFELGVAQLDLAAIQAQVCNYIIRILIWNMCNYVNPPKHFPRCQ
;
A
#
# COMPACT_ATOMS: atom_id res chain seq x y z
N MET A 1 3.04 -45.15 35.42
CA MET A 1 2.56 -46.53 35.13
C MET A 1 3.75 -47.48 34.98
N VAL A 2 4.61 -47.30 33.97
CA VAL A 2 5.88 -48.05 33.78
C VAL A 2 6.76 -48.09 35.03
N PHE A 3 6.99 -46.93 35.68
CA PHE A 3 7.78 -46.88 36.92
C PHE A 3 7.17 -47.68 38.07
N SER A 4 5.84 -47.75 38.14
CA SER A 4 5.12 -48.55 39.14
C SER A 4 5.28 -50.06 38.89
N TYR A 5 5.34 -50.48 37.63
CA TYR A 5 5.64 -51.88 37.29
C TYR A 5 7.10 -52.25 37.60
N ARG A 6 8.05 -51.35 37.33
CA ARG A 6 9.46 -51.53 37.71
C ARG A 6 9.60 -51.74 39.22
N GLU A 7 8.98 -50.87 40.00
CA GLU A 7 8.96 -50.95 41.46
C GLU A 7 8.32 -52.25 41.96
N GLY A 8 7.22 -52.69 41.32
CA GLY A 8 6.59 -53.97 41.60
C GLY A 8 7.53 -55.18 41.38
N TYR A 9 8.30 -55.19 40.30
CA TYR A 9 9.28 -56.25 40.06
C TYR A 9 10.45 -56.20 41.06
N GLU A 10 10.97 -55.02 41.36
CA GLU A 10 12.05 -54.84 42.36
C GLU A 10 11.60 -55.31 43.75
N GLN A 11 10.34 -55.07 44.11
CA GLN A 11 9.77 -55.55 45.37
C GLN A 11 9.71 -57.09 45.43
N GLU A 12 9.37 -57.76 44.33
CA GLU A 12 9.29 -59.22 44.29
C GLU A 12 10.69 -59.87 44.35
N ILE A 13 11.69 -59.25 43.73
CA ILE A 13 13.10 -59.64 43.86
C ILE A 13 13.55 -59.50 45.32
N ALA A 14 13.28 -58.34 45.95
CA ALA A 14 13.65 -58.08 47.34
C ALA A 14 13.04 -59.12 48.30
N LYS A 15 11.75 -59.47 48.11
CA LYS A 15 11.09 -60.54 48.89
C LYS A 15 11.78 -61.90 48.68
N SER A 16 12.22 -62.21 47.47
CA SER A 16 12.94 -63.46 47.17
C SER A 16 14.32 -63.49 47.84
N GLU A 17 15.03 -62.37 47.83
CA GLU A 17 16.33 -62.22 48.52
C GLU A 17 16.19 -62.37 50.04
N GLU A 18 15.16 -61.79 50.65
CA GLU A 18 14.88 -61.98 52.08
C GLU A 18 14.63 -63.45 52.45
N LYS A 19 13.90 -64.20 51.60
CA LYS A 19 13.69 -65.64 51.80
C LYS A 19 15.01 -66.42 51.72
N LEU A 20 15.87 -66.05 50.77
CA LEU A 20 17.20 -66.66 50.63
C LEU A 20 18.09 -66.39 51.85
N GLN A 21 18.08 -65.16 52.37
CA GLN A 21 18.83 -64.80 53.58
C GLN A 21 18.37 -65.62 54.79
N ARG A 22 17.06 -65.79 54.96
CA ARG A 22 16.47 -66.63 56.01
C ARG A 22 16.89 -68.10 55.87
N ALA A 23 16.73 -68.70 54.68
CA ALA A 23 17.12 -70.08 54.44
C ALA A 23 18.62 -70.32 54.66
N ARG A 24 19.47 -69.33 54.31
CA ARG A 24 20.92 -69.38 54.57
C ARG A 24 21.23 -69.31 56.07
N ALA A 25 20.52 -68.48 56.83
CA ALA A 25 20.70 -68.36 58.26
C ALA A 25 20.30 -69.66 58.98
N ASP A 26 19.17 -70.27 58.59
CA ASP A 26 18.72 -71.54 59.15
C ASP A 26 19.67 -72.68 58.82
N TYR A 27 20.19 -72.74 57.58
CA TYR A 27 21.22 -73.71 57.21
C TYR A 27 22.49 -73.59 58.08
N LYS A 28 22.98 -72.37 58.30
CA LYS A 28 24.12 -72.11 59.18
C LYS A 28 23.84 -72.52 60.63
N ARG A 29 22.63 -72.24 61.13
CA ARG A 29 22.21 -72.60 62.49
C ARG A 29 22.17 -74.11 62.67
N SER A 30 21.54 -74.85 61.76
CA SER A 30 21.47 -76.31 61.82
C SER A 30 22.85 -76.96 61.74
N TYR A 31 23.78 -76.38 60.96
CA TYR A 31 25.17 -76.84 60.92
C TYR A 31 25.89 -76.63 62.25
N ALA A 32 25.74 -75.46 62.88
CA ALA A 32 26.33 -75.18 64.19
C ALA A 32 25.79 -76.14 65.27
N SER A 33 24.48 -76.38 65.29
CA SER A 33 23.83 -77.32 66.24
C SER A 33 24.34 -78.76 66.08
N LEU A 34 24.67 -79.18 64.86
CA LEU A 34 25.26 -80.50 64.61
C LEU A 34 26.69 -80.62 65.18
N LEU A 35 27.48 -79.54 65.13
CA LEU A 35 28.87 -79.51 65.62
C LEU A 35 28.97 -79.48 67.15
N THR A 36 28.02 -78.87 67.85
CA THR A 36 28.03 -78.71 69.32
C THR A 36 27.31 -79.85 70.06
N ASN A 37 27.12 -81.01 69.42
CA ASN A 37 26.36 -82.12 69.99
C ASN A 37 27.18 -82.89 71.07
N GLU A 38 26.99 -82.58 72.35
CA GLU A 38 27.69 -83.19 73.50
C GLU A 38 26.96 -84.40 74.12
N GLY A 39 26.27 -85.22 73.31
CA GLY A 39 25.65 -86.49 73.75
C GLY A 39 24.17 -86.69 73.42
N GLY A 40 23.58 -85.86 72.53
CA GLY A 40 22.19 -85.96 72.08
C GLY A 40 21.98 -86.73 70.76
N ASN A 41 20.71 -86.80 70.32
CA ASN A 41 20.16 -87.57 69.18
C ASN A 41 20.76 -87.18 67.80
N GLU A 42 21.99 -87.64 67.52
CA GLU A 42 22.81 -87.27 66.35
C GLU A 42 22.11 -87.48 65.00
N THR A 43 21.34 -88.56 64.86
CA THR A 43 20.60 -88.90 63.62
C THR A 43 19.59 -87.81 63.24
N GLU A 44 18.91 -87.22 64.21
CA GLU A 44 17.89 -86.20 64.00
C GLU A 44 18.52 -84.86 63.61
N LEU A 45 19.64 -84.48 64.26
CA LEU A 45 20.39 -83.27 63.91
C LEU A 45 20.97 -83.34 62.49
N LYS A 46 21.46 -84.51 62.08
CA LYS A 46 21.92 -84.75 60.70
C LYS A 46 20.79 -84.59 59.68
N ARG A 47 19.60 -85.13 59.97
CA ARG A 47 18.41 -84.97 59.11
C ARG A 47 18.04 -83.49 58.95
N GLN A 48 17.94 -82.75 60.05
CA GLN A 48 17.61 -81.32 60.04
C GLN A 48 18.62 -80.46 59.28
N TYR A 49 19.92 -80.78 59.39
CA TYR A 49 20.97 -80.12 58.61
C TYR A 49 20.80 -80.36 57.11
N LEU A 50 20.57 -81.61 56.69
CA LEU A 50 20.36 -81.95 55.28
C LEU A 50 19.08 -81.31 54.71
N GLU A 51 18.01 -81.23 55.49
CA GLU A 51 16.78 -80.53 55.09
C GLU A 51 16.99 -79.03 54.93
N ALA A 52 17.69 -78.39 55.88
CA ALA A 52 18.03 -76.98 55.79
C ALA A 52 18.97 -76.68 54.60
N HIS A 53 19.90 -77.58 54.29
CA HIS A 53 20.74 -77.50 53.09
C HIS A 53 19.90 -77.54 51.82
N ASN A 54 19.02 -78.53 51.68
CA ASN A 54 18.16 -78.69 50.52
C ASN A 54 17.23 -77.47 50.34
N ALA A 55 16.64 -76.98 51.43
CA ALA A 55 15.82 -75.77 51.42
C ALA A 55 16.62 -74.54 50.96
N TYR A 56 17.85 -74.35 51.45
CA TYR A 56 18.72 -73.27 51.01
C TYR A 56 19.08 -73.37 49.52
N VAL A 57 19.48 -74.55 49.04
CA VAL A 57 19.84 -74.75 47.62
C VAL A 57 18.65 -74.53 46.70
N LEU A 58 17.45 -75.00 47.07
CA LEU A 58 16.23 -74.76 46.30
C LEU A 58 15.90 -73.26 46.25
N GLN A 59 15.97 -72.57 47.39
CA GLN A 59 15.71 -71.14 47.46
C GLN A 59 16.77 -70.33 46.67
N LEU A 60 18.03 -70.74 46.70
CA LEU A 60 19.10 -70.11 45.92
C LEU A 60 18.83 -70.21 44.41
N ARG A 61 18.43 -71.40 43.94
CA ARG A 61 18.05 -71.59 42.54
C ARG A 61 16.84 -70.75 42.16
N ALA A 62 15.82 -70.71 43.02
CA ALA A 62 14.63 -69.90 42.80
C ALA A 62 14.95 -68.40 42.72
N THR A 63 15.75 -67.88 43.65
CA THR A 63 16.15 -66.47 43.65
C THR A 63 17.00 -66.14 42.42
N ASN A 64 17.97 -66.98 42.04
CA ASN A 64 18.76 -66.76 40.83
C ASN A 64 17.90 -66.74 39.56
N ALA A 65 16.93 -67.67 39.45
CA ALA A 65 16.02 -67.71 38.29
C ALA A 65 15.11 -66.47 38.22
N ILE A 66 14.64 -65.96 39.36
CA ILE A 66 13.85 -64.71 39.42
C ILE A 66 14.71 -63.52 38.96
N THR A 67 15.94 -63.40 39.47
CA THR A 67 16.86 -62.33 39.06
C THR A 67 17.19 -62.40 37.57
N GLU A 68 17.46 -63.60 37.04
CA GLU A 68 17.75 -63.80 35.62
C GLU A 68 16.56 -63.42 34.74
N CYS A 69 15.35 -63.86 35.09
CA CYS A 69 14.12 -63.51 34.37
C CYS A 69 13.87 -62.00 34.38
N TYR A 70 14.08 -61.34 35.52
CA TYR A 70 13.93 -59.88 35.59
C TYR A 70 14.88 -59.16 34.65
N GLN A 71 16.17 -59.54 34.67
CA GLN A 71 17.21 -58.87 33.88
C GLN A 71 17.09 -59.14 32.37
N THR A 72 16.67 -60.35 31.99
CA THR A 72 16.66 -60.78 30.58
C THR A 72 15.31 -60.62 29.90
N HIS A 73 14.22 -60.54 30.65
CA HIS A 73 12.86 -60.48 30.09
C HIS A 73 12.07 -59.26 30.56
N CYS A 74 11.87 -59.11 31.87
CA CYS A 74 10.97 -58.06 32.39
C CYS A 74 11.51 -56.64 32.15
N LEU A 75 12.77 -56.38 32.48
CA LEU A 75 13.37 -55.06 32.34
C LEU A 75 13.53 -54.66 30.85
N PRO A 76 14.04 -55.51 29.95
CA PRO A 76 14.06 -55.20 28.52
C PRO A 76 12.67 -54.94 27.93
N GLY A 77 11.64 -55.71 28.32
CA GLY A 77 10.26 -55.49 27.89
C GLY A 77 9.76 -54.11 28.28
N LEU A 78 9.96 -53.71 29.53
CA LEU A 78 9.56 -52.40 30.04
C LEU A 78 10.29 -51.25 29.31
N LEU A 79 11.58 -51.41 29.03
CA LEU A 79 12.35 -50.41 28.26
C LEU A 79 11.89 -50.34 26.80
N GLY A 80 11.49 -51.48 26.22
CA GLY A 80 10.90 -51.55 24.88
C GLY A 80 9.61 -50.74 24.79
N GLU A 81 8.68 -50.92 25.73
CA GLU A 81 7.43 -50.14 25.79
C GLU A 81 7.70 -48.63 25.89
N ILE A 82 8.69 -48.21 26.70
CA ILE A 82 9.07 -46.80 26.79
C ILE A 82 9.61 -46.29 25.45
N ALA A 83 10.45 -47.08 24.77
CA ALA A 83 11.03 -46.71 23.49
C ALA A 83 9.97 -46.56 22.40
N GLU A 84 9.00 -47.48 22.34
CA GLU A 84 7.87 -47.41 21.40
C GLU A 84 7.04 -46.15 21.60
N VAL A 85 6.64 -45.86 22.84
CA VAL A 85 5.88 -44.65 23.18
C VAL A 85 6.68 -43.38 22.84
N TYR A 86 7.99 -43.39 23.10
CA TYR A 86 8.85 -42.26 22.78
C TYR A 86 8.95 -42.02 21.27
N GLU A 87 9.15 -43.08 20.48
CA GLU A 87 9.21 -43.01 19.03
C GLU A 87 7.90 -42.48 18.43
N GLU A 88 6.75 -42.99 18.88
CA GLU A 88 5.44 -42.51 18.46
C GLU A 88 5.23 -41.03 18.79
N LEU A 89 5.60 -40.61 20.00
CA LEU A 89 5.46 -39.22 20.44
C LEU A 89 6.36 -38.28 19.63
N CYS A 90 7.61 -38.67 19.38
CA CYS A 90 8.53 -37.93 18.52
C CYS A 90 7.99 -37.83 17.09
N GLY A 91 7.50 -38.93 16.53
CA GLY A 91 6.90 -38.96 15.20
C GLY A 91 5.67 -38.04 15.10
N LEU A 92 4.81 -38.05 16.12
CA LEU A 92 3.65 -37.16 16.20
C LEU A 92 4.08 -35.69 16.29
N ALA A 93 5.04 -35.37 17.16
CA ALA A 93 5.56 -34.02 17.31
C ALA A 93 6.12 -33.47 15.98
N CYS A 94 6.91 -34.27 15.26
CA CYS A 94 7.42 -33.92 13.94
C CYS A 94 6.29 -33.65 12.94
N LYS A 95 5.27 -34.50 12.88
CA LYS A 95 4.10 -34.31 11.99
C LYS A 95 3.33 -33.04 12.32
N CYS A 96 3.12 -32.74 13.59
CA CYS A 96 2.46 -31.50 14.03
C CYS A 96 3.26 -30.26 13.60
N ILE A 97 4.58 -30.25 13.83
CA ILE A 97 5.45 -29.13 13.44
C ILE A 97 5.44 -28.94 11.92
N ALA A 98 5.53 -30.03 11.15
CA ALA A 98 5.46 -29.98 9.70
C ALA A 98 4.11 -29.41 9.22
N GLY A 99 2.99 -29.90 9.77
CA GLY A 99 1.66 -29.41 9.40
C GLY A 99 1.43 -27.93 9.73
N ILE A 100 1.91 -27.47 10.89
CA ILE A 100 1.84 -26.04 11.26
C ILE A 100 2.68 -25.20 10.29
N SER A 101 3.88 -25.66 9.94
CA SER A 101 4.78 -24.96 9.02
C SER A 101 4.19 -24.86 7.62
N GLU A 102 3.60 -25.95 7.11
CA GLU A 102 2.93 -25.99 5.82
C GLU A 102 1.70 -25.06 5.79
N ALA A 103 0.85 -25.10 6.82
CA ALA A 103 -0.30 -24.20 6.92
C ALA A 103 0.12 -22.73 6.97
N ALA A 104 1.22 -22.40 7.68
CA ALA A 104 1.77 -21.05 7.70
C ALA A 104 2.32 -20.62 6.33
N TYR A 105 3.01 -21.52 5.63
CA TYR A 105 3.53 -21.29 4.28
C TYR A 105 2.40 -20.99 3.28
N GLU A 106 1.35 -21.81 3.24
CA GLU A 106 0.21 -21.61 2.35
C GLU A 106 -0.47 -20.24 2.57
N ARG A 107 -0.66 -19.85 3.83
CA ARG A 107 -1.21 -18.53 4.17
C ARG A 107 -0.34 -17.38 3.67
N THR A 108 0.97 -17.46 3.89
CA THR A 108 1.90 -16.42 3.43
C THR A 108 2.00 -16.37 1.90
N SER A 109 1.99 -17.53 1.24
CA SER A 109 1.99 -17.64 -0.22
C SER A 109 0.75 -16.98 -0.84
N GLU A 110 -0.43 -17.30 -0.31
CA GLU A 110 -1.68 -16.69 -0.75
C GLU A 110 -1.71 -15.17 -0.50
N GLN A 111 -1.21 -14.72 0.66
CA GLN A 111 -1.07 -13.31 0.96
C GLN A 111 -0.13 -12.59 -0.01
N ALA A 112 0.99 -13.21 -0.37
CA ALA A 112 1.94 -12.68 -1.34
C ALA A 112 1.30 -12.53 -2.73
N LYS A 113 0.54 -13.52 -3.19
CA LYS A 113 -0.22 -13.46 -4.46
C LYS A 113 -1.21 -12.29 -4.46
N ARG A 114 -1.94 -12.08 -3.36
CA ARG A 114 -2.88 -10.94 -3.23
C ARG A 114 -2.17 -9.60 -3.34
N TYR A 115 -1.06 -9.42 -2.63
CA TYR A 115 -0.27 -8.18 -2.73
C TYR A 115 0.33 -7.98 -4.12
N GLN A 116 0.75 -9.05 -4.79
CA GLN A 116 1.22 -8.98 -6.17
C GLN A 116 0.11 -8.51 -7.11
N ASN A 117 -1.12 -9.00 -6.93
CA ASN A 117 -2.27 -8.55 -7.74
C ASN A 117 -2.59 -7.07 -7.49
N VAL A 118 -2.62 -6.62 -6.23
CA VAL A 118 -2.78 -5.19 -5.91
C VAL A 118 -1.69 -4.34 -6.57
N GLY A 119 -0.44 -4.82 -6.57
CA GLY A 119 0.67 -4.14 -7.26
C GLY A 119 0.46 -4.04 -8.77
N LYS A 120 -0.05 -5.11 -9.41
CA LYS A 120 -0.41 -5.10 -10.85
C LYS A 120 -1.55 -4.12 -11.11
N ASP A 121 -2.61 -4.16 -10.30
CA ASP A 121 -3.77 -3.28 -10.45
C ASP A 121 -3.35 -1.80 -10.32
N ALA A 122 -2.48 -1.48 -9.37
CA ALA A 122 -1.91 -0.13 -9.23
C ALA A 122 -1.13 0.31 -10.49
N GLN A 123 -0.43 -0.60 -11.17
CA GLN A 123 0.27 -0.31 -12.42
C GLN A 123 -0.67 -0.13 -13.62
N THR A 124 -1.91 -0.62 -13.54
CA THR A 124 -2.92 -0.38 -14.59
C THR A 124 -3.51 1.03 -14.56
N VAL A 125 -3.27 1.80 -13.49
CA VAL A 125 -3.77 3.17 -13.35
C VAL A 125 -3.06 4.07 -14.37
N LEU A 126 -3.82 4.54 -15.36
CA LEU A 126 -3.34 5.42 -16.43
C LEU A 126 -4.10 6.75 -16.37
N PRO A 127 -3.51 7.83 -15.78
CA PRO A 127 -4.21 9.09 -15.55
C PRO A 127 -4.81 9.72 -16.81
N ILE A 128 -4.16 9.55 -17.96
CA ILE A 128 -4.65 10.08 -19.24
C ILE A 128 -5.95 9.38 -19.66
N ASN A 129 -6.05 8.07 -19.45
CA ASN A 129 -7.25 7.30 -19.79
C ASN A 129 -8.42 7.71 -18.88
N ASP A 130 -8.17 7.86 -17.59
CA ASP A 130 -9.17 8.31 -16.61
C ASP A 130 -9.72 9.70 -16.98
N LEU A 131 -8.84 10.64 -17.36
CA LEU A 131 -9.24 11.96 -17.84
C LEU A 131 -10.02 11.91 -19.15
N GLN A 132 -9.69 11.00 -20.07
CA GLN A 132 -10.44 10.81 -21.31
C GLN A 132 -11.85 10.28 -21.04
N ILE A 133 -11.99 9.32 -20.12
CA ILE A 133 -13.30 8.80 -19.69
C ILE A 133 -14.12 9.91 -19.03
N LEU A 134 -13.51 10.68 -18.12
CA LEU A 134 -14.16 11.82 -17.49
C LEU A 134 -14.60 12.86 -18.52
N ALA A 135 -13.72 13.24 -19.45
CA ALA A 135 -14.03 14.20 -20.49
C ALA A 135 -15.20 13.74 -21.38
N ARG A 136 -15.24 12.45 -21.76
CA ARG A 136 -16.36 11.88 -22.53
C ARG A 136 -17.68 11.96 -21.75
N ASN A 137 -17.66 11.67 -20.45
CA ASN A 137 -18.84 11.75 -19.58
C ASN A 137 -19.32 13.19 -19.34
N LEU A 138 -18.43 14.18 -19.36
CA LEU A 138 -18.78 15.60 -19.26
C LEU A 138 -19.19 16.20 -20.61
N SER A 139 -18.72 15.62 -21.72
CA SER A 139 -18.87 16.13 -23.09
C SER A 139 -20.13 15.62 -23.81
N VAL A 140 -21.12 15.05 -23.10
CA VAL A 140 -22.36 14.49 -23.69
C VAL A 140 -23.05 15.45 -24.69
N ASN A 141 -22.76 16.75 -24.69
CA ASN A 141 -23.26 17.71 -25.69
C ASN A 141 -22.25 18.71 -26.30
N ALA A 142 -20.93 18.52 -26.18
CA ALA A 142 -19.96 19.53 -26.63
C ALA A 142 -19.19 19.11 -27.89
N THR A 143 -19.83 19.21 -29.05
CA THR A 143 -19.06 19.38 -30.30
C THR A 143 -18.24 20.67 -30.17
N PRO A 144 -16.96 20.71 -30.62
CA PRO A 144 -16.17 21.94 -30.62
C PRO A 144 -16.82 22.95 -31.57
N ARG A 145 -17.77 23.72 -31.04
CA ARG A 145 -18.45 24.77 -31.79
C ARG A 145 -17.49 25.96 -31.88
N LYS A 146 -17.29 26.46 -33.09
CA LYS A 146 -16.68 27.79 -33.27
C LYS A 146 -17.45 28.78 -32.38
N PRO A 147 -16.76 29.63 -31.61
CA PRO A 147 -17.44 30.60 -30.75
C PRO A 147 -18.37 31.46 -31.59
N VAL A 148 -19.60 31.63 -31.12
CA VAL A 148 -20.60 32.50 -31.78
C VAL A 148 -20.05 33.93 -31.72
N ARG A 149 -19.73 34.49 -32.89
CA ARG A 149 -19.29 35.89 -32.98
C ARG A 149 -20.50 36.80 -32.84
N ARG A 150 -20.37 37.83 -32.01
CA ARG A 150 -21.36 38.92 -31.93
C ARG A 150 -21.22 39.78 -33.17
N LEU A 151 -22.34 40.11 -33.80
CA LEU A 151 -22.41 40.97 -34.98
C LEU A 151 -22.88 42.37 -34.57
N PHE A 152 -22.48 43.40 -35.32
CA PHE A 152 -23.04 44.74 -35.18
C PHE A 152 -24.56 44.70 -35.40
N VAL A 153 -25.32 45.28 -34.47
CA VAL A 153 -26.79 45.37 -34.55
C VAL A 153 -27.15 46.81 -34.88
N ALA A 154 -27.67 47.03 -36.09
CA ALA A 154 -28.14 48.35 -36.49
C ALA A 154 -29.34 48.77 -35.63
N LEU A 155 -29.37 50.05 -35.22
CA LEU A 155 -30.48 50.59 -34.43
C LEU A 155 -31.77 50.58 -35.25
N SER A 156 -32.80 49.94 -34.73
CA SER A 156 -34.15 50.03 -35.27
C SER A 156 -34.73 51.42 -35.01
N ARG A 157 -35.48 51.96 -35.98
CA ARG A 157 -36.18 53.23 -35.81
C ARG A 157 -37.19 53.13 -34.65
N PRO A 158 -37.18 54.07 -33.69
CA PRO A 158 -38.24 54.16 -32.68
C PRO A 158 -39.58 54.48 -33.35
N GLU A 159 -40.66 53.77 -32.98
CA GLU A 159 -42.00 53.86 -33.60
C GLU A 159 -42.59 55.28 -33.61
N GLN A 160 -42.13 56.16 -32.71
CA GLN A 160 -42.71 57.48 -32.46
C GLN A 160 -42.10 58.62 -33.30
N VAL A 161 -41.04 58.37 -34.09
CA VAL A 161 -40.36 59.42 -34.86
C VAL A 161 -40.86 59.45 -36.31
N PRO A 162 -41.37 60.57 -36.87
CA PRO A 162 -41.80 60.68 -38.27
C PRO A 162 -40.73 60.26 -39.29
N ILE A 163 -41.14 59.66 -40.42
CA ILE A 163 -40.24 59.09 -41.46
C ILE A 163 -39.21 60.12 -41.92
N GLU A 164 -39.65 61.37 -42.11
CA GLU A 164 -38.87 62.49 -42.63
C GLU A 164 -37.76 62.96 -41.69
N LYS A 165 -37.93 62.81 -40.37
CA LYS A 165 -36.87 63.14 -39.38
C LYS A 165 -35.87 61.99 -39.23
N ALA A 166 -36.32 60.75 -39.41
CA ALA A 166 -35.45 59.58 -39.33
C ALA A 166 -34.53 59.45 -40.55
N THR A 167 -34.98 59.87 -41.73
CA THR A 167 -34.16 59.88 -42.97
C THR A 167 -33.08 60.97 -42.98
N GLN A 168 -33.17 61.98 -42.13
CA GLN A 168 -32.16 63.04 -42.01
C GLN A 168 -30.93 62.61 -41.20
N ILE A 169 -31.00 61.52 -40.43
CA ILE A 169 -29.89 61.01 -39.61
C ILE A 169 -29.19 59.86 -40.36
N PRO A 170 -27.87 59.95 -40.64
CA PRO A 170 -27.13 58.87 -41.30
C PRO A 170 -27.16 57.58 -40.48
N GLN A 171 -27.47 56.46 -41.13
CA GLN A 171 -27.35 55.13 -40.50
C GLN A 171 -25.87 54.76 -40.35
N LEU A 172 -25.44 54.53 -39.11
CA LEU A 172 -24.09 54.08 -38.80
C LEU A 172 -23.96 52.57 -39.06
N ARG A 173 -22.76 52.16 -39.46
CA ARG A 173 -22.38 50.77 -39.72
C ARG A 173 -21.32 50.32 -38.70
N ASP A 174 -20.80 49.10 -38.84
CA ASP A 174 -19.72 48.53 -38.00
C ASP A 174 -18.38 49.25 -38.25
N GLU A 175 -18.35 50.53 -37.88
CA GLU A 175 -17.45 51.50 -38.47
C GLU A 175 -17.28 52.72 -37.53
N LEU A 176 -16.04 53.09 -37.19
CA LEU A 176 -15.71 54.28 -36.39
C LEU A 176 -16.06 55.61 -37.11
N VAL A 177 -16.83 56.49 -36.48
CA VAL A 177 -17.23 57.76 -37.10
C VAL A 177 -16.32 58.90 -36.64
N PRO A 178 -15.79 59.76 -37.55
CA PRO A 178 -15.05 60.96 -37.15
C PRO A 178 -15.97 61.95 -36.42
N THR A 179 -15.57 62.39 -35.22
CA THR A 179 -16.37 63.31 -34.38
C THR A 179 -15.90 64.77 -34.45
N GLY A 180 -14.87 65.07 -35.24
CA GLY A 180 -14.24 66.40 -35.30
C GLY A 180 -13.30 66.71 -34.13
N ILE A 181 -13.21 65.80 -33.15
CA ILE A 181 -12.31 65.87 -31.99
C ILE A 181 -11.09 64.98 -32.30
N SER A 182 -9.90 65.40 -31.88
CA SER A 182 -8.67 64.60 -32.07
C SER A 182 -8.80 63.24 -31.37
N THR A 183 -8.64 62.16 -32.12
CA THR A 183 -8.60 60.78 -31.60
C THR A 183 -7.21 60.35 -31.13
N LEU A 184 -6.20 61.22 -31.28
CA LEU A 184 -4.81 60.97 -30.87
C LEU A 184 -4.66 60.64 -29.37
N PRO A 185 -5.31 61.36 -28.43
CA PRO A 185 -5.17 61.08 -27.00
C PRO A 185 -5.66 59.67 -26.62
N LEU A 186 -6.78 59.24 -27.22
CA LEU A 186 -7.35 57.91 -27.01
C LEU A 186 -6.46 56.82 -27.63
N MET A 187 -5.88 57.07 -28.80
CA MET A 187 -4.91 56.15 -29.41
C MET A 187 -3.65 56.01 -28.55
N GLU A 188 -3.13 57.11 -27.99
CA GLU A 188 -1.97 57.10 -27.09
C GLU A 188 -2.27 56.42 -25.75
N GLU A 189 -3.50 56.53 -25.25
CA GLU A 189 -3.97 55.78 -24.09
C GLU A 189 -4.02 54.28 -24.37
N LEU A 190 -4.65 53.86 -25.47
CA LEU A 190 -4.72 52.46 -25.89
C LEU A 190 -3.34 51.85 -26.15
N LYS A 191 -2.41 52.60 -26.75
CA LYS A 191 -1.03 52.15 -26.95
C LYS A 191 -0.28 51.97 -25.62
N ARG A 192 -0.45 52.91 -24.68
CA ARG A 192 0.13 52.79 -23.33
C ARG A 192 -0.44 51.58 -22.58
N GLU A 193 -1.74 51.36 -22.66
CA GLU A 193 -2.40 50.20 -22.04
C GLU A 193 -1.94 48.87 -22.66
N HIS A 194 -1.81 48.82 -24.00
CA HIS A 194 -1.24 47.68 -24.73
C HIS A 194 0.17 47.33 -24.24
N ASP A 195 1.06 48.32 -24.14
CA ASP A 195 2.45 48.10 -23.73
C ASP A 195 2.53 47.69 -22.25
N SER A 196 1.69 48.29 -21.40
CA SER A 196 1.53 47.93 -19.99
C SER A 196 1.08 46.47 -19.81
N LEU A 197 0.04 46.04 -20.55
CA LEU A 197 -0.46 44.67 -20.53
C LEU A 197 0.58 43.68 -21.06
N THR A 198 1.29 44.02 -22.12
CA THR A 198 2.38 43.20 -22.67
C THR A 198 3.48 42.98 -21.63
N GLN A 199 3.89 44.04 -20.92
CA GLN A 199 4.86 43.93 -19.84
C GLN A 199 4.34 43.09 -18.66
N LYS A 200 3.07 43.26 -18.29
CA LYS A 200 2.41 42.49 -17.23
C LYS A 200 2.37 40.99 -17.58
N ILE A 201 2.04 40.64 -18.82
CA ILE A 201 2.05 39.26 -19.31
C ILE A 201 3.45 38.65 -19.18
N GLY A 202 4.50 39.37 -19.61
CA GLY A 202 5.89 38.89 -19.47
C GLY A 202 6.25 38.59 -18.02
N ARG A 203 5.95 39.51 -17.09
CA ARG A 203 6.20 39.30 -15.65
C ARG A 203 5.40 38.11 -15.07
N LEU A 204 4.15 37.93 -15.51
CA LEU A 204 3.32 36.80 -15.09
C LEU A 204 3.84 35.46 -15.62
N GLN A 205 4.35 35.43 -16.85
CA GLN A 205 4.99 34.24 -17.44
C GLN A 205 6.27 33.86 -16.68
N ASP A 206 7.15 34.83 -16.38
CA ASP A 206 8.38 34.59 -15.62
C ASP A 206 8.10 34.06 -14.20
N ALA A 207 7.08 34.63 -13.55
CA ALA A 207 6.63 34.18 -12.23
C ALA A 207 6.05 32.76 -12.28
N LEU A 208 5.23 32.46 -13.29
CA LEU A 208 4.65 31.14 -13.51
C LEU A 208 5.74 30.08 -13.75
N ASP A 209 6.72 30.37 -14.60
CA ASP A 209 7.84 29.48 -14.88
C ASP A 209 8.68 29.20 -13.63
N THR A 210 8.85 30.22 -12.78
CA THR A 210 9.53 30.06 -11.49
C THR A 210 8.75 29.11 -10.57
N LEU A 211 7.43 29.27 -10.46
CA LEU A 211 6.59 28.37 -9.66
C LEU A 211 6.61 26.93 -10.20
N ILE A 212 6.58 26.74 -11.51
CA ILE A 212 6.67 25.41 -12.15
C ILE A 212 8.03 24.76 -11.83
N ARG A 213 9.13 25.50 -11.93
CA ARG A 213 10.47 25.00 -11.54
C ARG A 213 10.52 24.61 -10.06
N MET A 214 9.96 25.45 -9.17
CA MET A 214 9.89 25.16 -7.74
C MET A 214 9.05 23.92 -7.43
N GLN A 215 7.93 23.75 -8.14
CA GLN A 215 7.06 22.59 -7.99
C GLN A 215 7.79 21.30 -8.41
N ARG A 216 8.46 21.32 -9.56
CA ARG A 216 9.26 20.18 -10.05
C ARG A 216 10.34 19.79 -9.04
N LYS A 217 11.11 20.76 -8.54
CA LYS A 217 12.13 20.51 -7.50
C LYS A 217 11.52 19.94 -6.21
N SER A 218 10.32 20.40 -5.83
CA SER A 218 9.62 19.89 -4.64
C SER A 218 9.10 18.46 -4.85
N ALA A 219 8.65 18.12 -6.06
CA ALA A 219 8.23 16.77 -6.42
C ALA A 219 9.43 15.81 -6.45
N GLU A 220 10.56 16.22 -7.02
CA GLU A 220 11.82 15.46 -6.98
C GLU A 220 12.31 15.23 -5.53
N GLY A 221 12.00 16.17 -4.63
CA GLY A 221 12.26 16.04 -3.19
C GLY A 221 11.18 15.31 -2.38
N ASN A 222 10.15 14.72 -3.00
CA ASN A 222 9.02 14.05 -2.35
C ASN A 222 8.21 14.93 -1.36
N LEU A 223 8.24 16.25 -1.51
CA LEU A 223 7.53 17.20 -0.66
C LEU A 223 6.09 17.44 -1.16
N TYR A 224 5.25 16.39 -1.14
CA TYR A 224 3.94 16.41 -1.79
C TYR A 224 2.96 17.48 -1.25
N THR A 225 3.01 17.81 0.04
CA THR A 225 2.21 18.92 0.61
C THR A 225 2.58 20.25 -0.05
N LYS A 226 3.87 20.52 -0.21
CA LYS A 226 4.37 21.72 -0.88
C LYS A 226 4.04 21.73 -2.37
N VAL A 227 4.06 20.57 -3.02
CA VAL A 227 3.63 20.43 -4.42
C VAL A 227 2.15 20.82 -4.59
N ALA A 228 1.29 20.44 -3.64
CA ALA A 228 -0.14 20.80 -3.66
C ALA A 228 -0.34 22.32 -3.47
N GLU A 229 0.32 22.93 -2.49
CA GLU A 229 0.29 24.39 -2.28
C GLU A 229 0.80 25.15 -3.50
N LEU A 230 1.91 24.70 -4.10
CA LEU A 230 2.44 25.30 -5.33
C LEU A 230 1.50 25.12 -6.53
N GLN A 231 0.77 23.99 -6.60
CA GLN A 231 -0.20 23.74 -7.67
C GLN A 231 -1.36 24.74 -7.64
N GLU A 232 -1.85 25.10 -6.45
CA GLU A 232 -2.87 26.14 -6.30
C GLU A 232 -2.34 27.51 -6.76
N ASN A 233 -1.14 27.88 -6.33
CA ASN A 233 -0.48 29.13 -6.74
C ASN A 233 -0.25 29.19 -8.27
N ILE A 234 0.19 28.08 -8.88
CA ILE A 234 0.34 27.94 -10.34
C ILE A 234 -1.01 28.14 -11.03
N SER A 235 -2.08 27.57 -10.49
CA SER A 235 -3.42 27.66 -11.07
C SER A 235 -3.96 29.08 -11.01
N MET A 236 -3.76 29.78 -9.88
CA MET A 236 -4.06 31.21 -9.73
C MET A 236 -3.28 32.06 -10.74
N LYS A 237 -1.97 31.82 -10.90
CA LYS A 237 -1.14 32.56 -11.86
C LYS A 237 -1.51 32.30 -13.32
N ARG A 238 -1.88 31.06 -13.67
CA ARG A 238 -2.44 30.74 -15.00
C ARG A 238 -3.75 31.49 -15.26
N PHE A 239 -4.61 31.62 -14.24
CA PHE A 239 -5.84 32.40 -14.35
C PHE A 239 -5.55 33.89 -14.56
N GLU A 240 -4.70 34.52 -13.73
CA GLU A 240 -4.30 35.92 -13.89
C GLU A 240 -3.68 36.20 -15.28
N LEU A 241 -2.82 35.29 -15.76
CA LEU A 241 -2.22 35.35 -17.09
C LEU A 241 -3.30 35.27 -18.19
N GLY A 242 -4.26 34.36 -18.04
CA GLY A 242 -5.38 34.20 -18.97
C GLY A 242 -6.24 35.46 -19.05
N VAL A 243 -6.55 36.10 -17.92
CA VAL A 243 -7.28 37.38 -17.89
C VAL A 243 -6.48 38.47 -18.61
N ALA A 244 -5.20 38.62 -18.32
CA ALA A 244 -4.36 39.61 -18.99
C ALA A 244 -4.25 39.38 -20.51
N GLN A 245 -4.25 38.12 -20.96
CA GLN A 245 -4.27 37.76 -22.39
C GLN A 245 -5.61 38.10 -23.05
N LEU A 246 -6.73 37.92 -22.35
CA LEU A 246 -8.06 38.34 -22.82
C LEU A 246 -8.14 39.87 -22.97
N ASP A 247 -7.64 40.60 -21.97
CA ASP A 247 -7.61 42.06 -21.98
C ASP A 247 -6.70 42.58 -23.11
N LEU A 248 -5.50 42.02 -23.26
CA LEU A 248 -4.58 42.38 -24.35
C LEU A 248 -5.21 42.13 -25.72
N ALA A 249 -5.89 40.99 -25.92
CA ALA A 249 -6.57 40.69 -27.17
C ALA A 249 -7.67 41.71 -27.49
N ALA A 250 -8.39 42.21 -26.47
CA ALA A 250 -9.39 43.25 -26.63
C ALA A 250 -8.76 44.60 -27.04
N ILE A 251 -7.72 45.04 -26.33
CA ILE A 251 -7.00 46.30 -26.65
C ILE A 251 -6.33 46.21 -28.02
N GLN A 252 -5.71 45.08 -28.36
CA GLN A 252 -5.08 44.87 -29.66
C GLN A 252 -6.10 44.99 -30.80
N ALA A 253 -7.30 44.42 -30.63
CA ALA A 253 -8.38 44.56 -31.61
C ALA A 253 -8.84 46.02 -31.77
N GLN A 254 -8.93 46.78 -30.67
CA GLN A 254 -9.27 48.19 -30.69
C GLN A 254 -8.19 49.01 -31.41
N VAL A 255 -6.92 48.85 -31.04
CA VAL A 255 -5.77 49.52 -31.67
C VAL A 255 -5.71 49.23 -33.18
N CYS A 256 -5.89 47.98 -33.60
CA CYS A 256 -5.95 47.61 -35.02
C CYS A 256 -7.08 48.34 -35.76
N ASN A 257 -8.28 48.44 -35.18
CA ASN A 257 -9.41 49.15 -35.78
C ASN A 257 -9.09 50.65 -35.96
N TYR A 258 -8.51 51.29 -34.94
CA TYR A 258 -8.07 52.69 -35.02
C TYR A 258 -6.99 52.92 -36.09
N ILE A 259 -5.96 52.06 -36.16
CA ILE A 259 -4.83 52.21 -37.11
C ILE A 259 -5.31 52.02 -38.56
N ILE A 260 -6.04 50.95 -38.86
CA ILE A 260 -6.56 50.67 -40.21
C ILE A 260 -7.38 51.86 -40.72
N ARG A 261 -8.12 52.51 -39.84
CA ARG A 261 -9.05 53.57 -40.21
C ARG A 261 -8.41 54.96 -40.33
N ILE A 262 -7.41 55.28 -39.51
CA ILE A 262 -6.55 56.46 -39.71
C ILE A 262 -5.82 56.35 -41.06
N LEU A 263 -5.33 55.17 -41.42
CA LEU A 263 -4.70 54.92 -42.71
C LEU A 263 -5.69 55.09 -43.88
N ILE A 264 -6.91 54.56 -43.77
CA ILE A 264 -7.96 54.77 -44.78
C ILE A 264 -8.34 56.25 -44.90
N TRP A 265 -8.50 56.98 -43.79
CA TRP A 265 -8.85 58.41 -43.79
C TRP A 265 -7.72 59.28 -44.37
N ASN A 266 -6.46 59.00 -44.01
CA ASN A 266 -5.30 59.68 -44.59
C ASN A 266 -5.14 59.38 -46.08
N MET A 267 -5.41 58.15 -46.54
CA MET A 267 -5.40 57.81 -47.96
C MET A 267 -6.55 58.48 -48.73
N CYS A 268 -7.75 58.57 -48.16
CA CYS A 268 -8.86 59.28 -48.77
C CYS A 268 -8.63 60.80 -48.85
N ASN A 269 -7.96 61.41 -47.85
CA ASN A 269 -7.61 62.83 -47.87
C ASN A 269 -6.40 63.17 -48.77
N TYR A 270 -5.49 62.21 -49.01
CA TYR A 270 -4.38 62.41 -49.97
C TYR A 270 -4.81 62.32 -51.44
N VAL A 271 -5.98 61.72 -51.73
CA VAL A 271 -6.50 61.54 -53.10
C VAL A 271 -7.42 62.68 -53.56
N ASN A 272 -7.73 63.67 -52.71
CA ASN A 272 -8.42 64.91 -53.12
C ASN A 272 -7.82 66.15 -52.45
N PRO A 273 -6.89 66.88 -53.09
CA PRO A 273 -6.54 68.21 -52.64
C PRO A 273 -7.73 69.17 -52.86
N PRO A 274 -7.90 70.22 -52.04
CA PRO A 274 -8.97 71.20 -52.20
C PRO A 274 -8.77 71.96 -53.51
N LYS A 275 -9.62 71.70 -54.50
CA LYS A 275 -9.73 72.59 -55.66
C LYS A 275 -10.38 73.89 -55.21
N HIS A 276 -9.58 74.95 -55.25
CA HIS A 276 -9.97 76.34 -55.16
C HIS A 276 -11.35 76.65 -55.79
N PHE A 277 -12.22 77.32 -55.03
CA PHE A 277 -13.03 78.40 -55.57
C PHE A 277 -12.26 79.73 -55.33
N PRO A 278 -12.42 80.82 -56.12
CA PRO A 278 -13.45 81.09 -57.14
C PRO A 278 -12.90 81.69 -58.48
N ARG A 279 -13.75 81.76 -59.52
CA ARG A 279 -14.23 83.03 -60.13
C ARG A 279 -15.18 82.79 -61.29
N CYS A 280 -16.25 83.59 -61.30
CA CYS A 280 -17.24 83.71 -62.36
C CYS A 280 -16.63 84.22 -63.67
N GLN A 281 -17.09 83.64 -64.79
CA GLN A 281 -17.84 84.32 -65.83
C GLN A 281 -18.95 83.39 -66.32
#